data_AF-A0AAJ2TAY2-F1
#
_entry.id   AF-A0AAJ2TAY2-F1
#
_cell.length_a   1.000
_cell.length_b   1.000
_cell.length_c   1.000
_cell.angle_alpha   90.00
_cell.angle_beta   90.00
_cell.angle_gamma   90.00
#
_symmetry.space_group_name_H-M   'P 1'
#
loop_
_entity.id
_entity.type
_entity.pdbx_description
1 polymer ?
#
loop_
_entity_poly.entity_id
_entity_poly.type
_entity_poly.pdbx_seq_one_letter_code
_entity_poly.pdbx_strand_id
1 'polypeptide(L)'
;MKLQKTSSRLTQILCLALAAVMLVMTLAGCGSESPAAIIVGDVRISSNMFCYWMSRYKAMFLYAYFGTTTDNAQYWTAQLADGVTAGDFLEALAISNIKSNAVCLKLFEDYGLQLSKDEINAVDEKVNQKISAAGSKSALNSALSAYGANVDVLREVYLAEAKLTALQTYLFGDNGVMKVTDAELDAYYKENYYHDKHILVLTSAKYVTDAEGNPEVDSSTGAYKTEELSEEEKAAKIELAADLEKRIAAGEDFDALVAQYTEDLGMQHFKNGYYFTSASTYLPTDVINAVKELKIGDVQTVETTAGIYIVKRYELEDKAYADENLAAMFSDMSSAVTSIKLQNLVAEHADEIVTNDEIIADYPLAYCTANFYY
;
A
#
# COMPACT_ATOMS: atom_id res chain seq x y z
N MET A 1 -42.63 -9.33 30.51
CA MET A 1 -42.43 -10.77 30.80
C MET A 1 -41.17 -11.23 30.10
N LYS A 2 -40.22 -11.77 30.88
CA LYS A 2 -38.92 -12.44 30.62
C LYS A 2 -38.31 -12.57 29.19
N LEU A 3 -37.13 -11.94 29.07
CA LEU A 3 -35.78 -12.39 28.63
C LEU A 3 -35.53 -13.81 28.05
N GLN A 4 -34.73 -13.87 26.97
CA GLN A 4 -33.36 -14.43 26.82
C GLN A 4 -32.88 -14.14 25.37
N LYS A 5 -31.75 -13.54 24.97
CA LYS A 5 -30.33 -13.38 25.39
C LYS A 5 -29.36 -14.45 24.83
N THR A 6 -28.51 -14.05 23.88
CA THR A 6 -27.12 -14.49 23.59
C THR A 6 -26.49 -13.44 22.64
N SER A 7 -25.79 -12.40 23.13
CA SER A 7 -24.33 -12.27 23.39
C SER A 7 -23.46 -12.25 22.11
N SER A 8 -23.02 -11.10 21.55
CA SER A 8 -22.10 -10.01 22.00
C SER A 8 -20.60 -10.36 21.81
N ARG A 9 -19.70 -9.49 21.31
CA ARG A 9 -19.34 -8.18 21.91
C ARG A 9 -18.35 -7.41 21.02
N LEU A 10 -18.62 -6.14 20.80
CA LEU A 10 -17.62 -5.07 20.74
C LEU A 10 -17.34 -4.55 22.17
N THR A 11 -16.24 -3.81 22.30
CA THR A 11 -15.86 -2.79 23.32
C THR A 11 -15.20 -3.17 24.66
N GLN A 12 -13.91 -2.80 24.77
CA GLN A 12 -13.23 -1.97 25.81
C GLN A 12 -13.17 -2.37 27.32
N ILE A 13 -11.92 -2.29 27.85
CA ILE A 13 -11.45 -1.65 29.13
C ILE A 13 -11.10 -2.51 30.40
N LEU A 14 -9.82 -2.38 30.78
CA LEU A 14 -9.10 -2.32 32.09
C LEU A 14 -8.97 -3.48 33.13
N CYS A 15 -7.69 -3.75 33.46
CA CYS A 15 -6.99 -3.91 34.76
C CYS A 15 -7.40 -4.97 35.83
N LEU A 16 -6.47 -5.88 36.16
CA LEU A 16 -5.72 -5.89 37.45
C LEU A 16 -4.63 -6.98 37.51
N ALA A 17 -3.55 -6.62 38.21
CA ALA A 17 -2.22 -7.23 38.28
C ALA A 17 -2.12 -8.56 39.05
N LEU A 18 -1.07 -9.34 38.73
CA LEU A 18 -0.26 -10.00 39.76
C LEU A 18 1.21 -10.00 39.36
N ALA A 19 2.04 -9.42 40.23
CA ALA A 19 3.47 -9.33 40.09
C ALA A 19 4.15 -10.70 40.23
N ALA A 20 5.08 -10.99 39.32
CA ALA A 20 6.21 -11.88 39.58
C ALA A 20 7.47 -11.20 39.03
N VAL A 21 8.19 -10.54 39.93
CA VAL A 21 9.57 -10.11 39.71
C VAL A 21 10.42 -11.36 39.46
N MET A 22 10.95 -11.51 38.26
CA MET A 22 12.16 -12.31 38.04
C MET A 22 13.26 -11.39 37.53
N LEU A 23 13.91 -10.77 38.52
CA LEU A 23 15.26 -10.25 38.39
C LEU A 23 16.18 -11.44 38.07
N VAL A 24 16.72 -11.50 36.86
CA VAL A 24 18.04 -12.07 36.64
C VAL A 24 18.95 -10.94 36.19
N MET A 25 19.83 -10.56 37.11
CA MET A 25 20.85 -9.55 36.90
C MET A 25 21.93 -10.05 35.93
N THR A 26 22.24 -9.17 34.97
CA THR A 26 23.58 -8.81 34.47
C THR A 26 24.45 -9.85 33.78
N LEU A 27 24.65 -9.65 32.48
CA LEU A 27 25.98 -9.35 31.99
C LEU A 27 26.04 -7.87 31.61
N ALA A 28 26.80 -7.11 32.40
CA ALA A 28 27.14 -5.72 32.10
C ALA A 28 28.12 -5.69 30.91
N GLY A 29 27.65 -5.20 29.77
CA GLY A 29 28.47 -4.56 28.75
C GLY A 29 28.26 -3.06 28.84
N CYS A 30 29.28 -2.31 29.24
CA CYS A 30 29.20 -0.88 29.50
C CYS A 30 28.88 -0.05 28.24
N GLY A 31 27.79 0.74 28.29
CA GLY A 31 27.52 1.83 27.34
C GLY A 31 26.04 2.11 27.07
N SER A 32 25.21 2.30 28.11
CA SER A 32 23.79 2.73 28.04
C SER A 32 23.02 2.32 26.76
N GLU A 33 22.67 1.04 26.62
CA GLU A 33 21.74 0.61 25.58
C GLU A 33 20.34 1.17 25.88
N SER A 34 19.75 1.87 24.91
CA SER A 34 18.38 2.38 25.03
C SER A 34 17.39 1.24 25.31
N PRO A 35 16.34 1.47 26.12
CA PRO A 35 15.36 0.43 26.43
C PRO A 35 14.64 -0.06 25.16
N ALA A 36 14.17 -1.31 25.17
CA ALA A 36 13.45 -1.91 24.05
C ALA A 36 12.00 -1.40 23.99
N ALA A 37 11.58 -0.90 22.82
CA ALA A 37 10.20 -0.55 22.52
C ALA A 37 9.35 -1.79 22.17
N ILE A 38 9.95 -2.74 21.45
CA ILE A 38 9.31 -4.00 21.03
C ILE A 38 10.29 -5.16 21.27
N ILE A 39 9.78 -6.27 21.79
CA ILE A 39 10.51 -7.51 22.02
C ILE A 39 9.74 -8.65 21.36
N VAL A 40 10.42 -9.52 20.62
CA VAL A 40 9.87 -10.75 20.06
C VAL A 40 10.91 -11.86 20.24
N GLY A 41 10.68 -12.79 21.17
CA GLY A 41 11.72 -13.74 21.58
C GLY A 41 12.98 -13.01 22.09
N ASP A 42 14.13 -13.32 21.48
CA ASP A 42 15.42 -12.68 21.79
C ASP A 42 15.66 -11.37 21.02
N VAL A 43 14.85 -11.08 19.99
CA VAL A 43 14.95 -9.83 19.21
C VAL A 43 14.43 -8.66 20.01
N ARG A 44 15.19 -7.56 20.01
CA ARG A 44 14.88 -6.31 20.70
C ARG A 44 14.96 -5.16 19.72
N ILE A 45 13.87 -4.43 19.53
CA ILE A 45 13.87 -3.14 18.84
C ILE A 45 14.05 -2.05 19.90
N SER A 46 15.20 -1.39 19.91
CA SER A 46 15.48 -0.29 20.84
C SER A 46 14.57 0.92 20.59
N SER A 47 14.36 1.76 21.59
CA SER A 47 13.60 3.02 21.45
C SER A 47 14.18 3.93 20.35
N ASN A 48 15.50 3.94 20.19
CA ASN A 48 16.19 4.72 19.16
C ASN A 48 15.91 4.18 17.76
N MET A 49 15.98 2.86 17.58
CA MET A 49 15.66 2.20 16.31
C MET A 49 14.18 2.35 15.95
N PHE A 50 13.30 2.27 16.95
CA PHE A 50 11.88 2.55 16.81
C PHE A 50 11.63 3.99 16.34
N CYS A 51 12.21 4.98 17.02
CA CYS A 51 12.11 6.39 16.64
C CYS A 51 12.61 6.63 15.20
N TYR A 52 13.74 6.04 14.84
CA TYR A 52 14.29 6.14 13.49
C TYR A 52 13.33 5.58 12.43
N TRP A 53 12.73 4.41 12.67
CA TRP A 53 11.75 3.83 11.75
C TRP A 53 10.45 4.63 11.68
N MET A 54 9.96 5.18 12.79
CA MET A 54 8.82 6.10 12.78
C MET A 54 9.11 7.33 11.89
N SER A 55 10.30 7.91 12.01
CA SER A 55 10.77 9.00 11.15
C SER A 55 10.82 8.63 9.66
N ARG A 56 11.25 7.40 9.34
CA ARG A 56 11.25 6.85 7.97
C ARG A 56 9.83 6.66 7.43
N TYR A 57 8.93 6.07 8.23
CA TYR A 57 7.53 5.90 7.85
C TYR A 57 6.84 7.24 7.62
N LYS A 58 7.12 8.27 8.44
CA LYS A 58 6.58 9.61 8.23
C LYS A 58 6.97 10.17 6.85
N ALA A 59 8.24 10.07 6.49
CA ALA A 59 8.72 10.50 5.17
C ALA A 59 8.06 9.69 4.03
N MET A 60 7.96 8.38 4.20
CA MET A 60 7.30 7.49 3.23
C MET A 60 5.83 7.87 3.02
N PHE A 61 5.10 8.17 4.09
CA PHE A 61 3.68 8.54 4.00
C PHE A 61 3.45 9.94 3.45
N LEU A 62 4.33 10.90 3.76
CA LEU A 62 4.33 12.22 3.11
C LEU A 62 4.41 12.10 1.59
N TYR A 63 5.28 11.22 1.10
CA TYR A 63 5.39 10.96 -0.33
C TYR A 63 4.19 10.17 -0.87
N ALA A 64 3.87 9.02 -0.27
CA ALA A 64 2.91 8.07 -0.80
C ALA A 64 1.45 8.55 -0.74
N TYR A 65 1.06 9.24 0.32
CA TYR A 65 -0.34 9.66 0.54
C TYR A 65 -0.58 11.14 0.29
N PHE A 66 0.46 11.98 0.39
CA PHE A 66 0.32 13.43 0.26
C PHE A 66 1.15 14.03 -0.89
N GLY A 67 1.90 13.21 -1.64
CA GLY A 67 2.65 13.63 -2.82
C GLY A 67 3.70 14.70 -2.54
N THR A 68 4.23 14.77 -1.31
CA THR A 68 5.06 15.88 -0.86
C THR A 68 6.22 15.44 0.03
N THR A 69 7.24 16.29 0.13
CA THR A 69 8.32 16.16 1.10
C THR A 69 8.21 17.19 2.24
N THR A 70 7.16 18.01 2.22
CA THR A 70 6.93 19.07 3.21
C THR A 70 5.86 18.62 4.19
N ASP A 71 6.22 18.60 5.48
CA ASP A 71 5.32 18.23 6.56
C ASP A 71 4.31 19.34 6.87
N ASN A 72 3.04 18.98 7.08
CA ASN A 72 1.96 19.88 7.44
C ASN A 72 1.00 19.20 8.43
N ALA A 73 0.73 19.85 9.56
CA ALA A 73 -0.16 19.37 10.61
C ALA A 73 -1.59 19.04 10.12
N GLN A 74 -2.05 19.68 9.04
CA GLN A 74 -3.38 19.43 8.46
C GLN A 74 -3.49 18.02 7.86
N TYR A 75 -2.40 17.47 7.34
CA TYR A 75 -2.40 16.11 6.79
C TYR A 75 -2.71 15.08 7.86
N TRP A 76 -2.14 15.24 9.05
CA TRP A 76 -2.32 14.28 10.16
C TRP A 76 -3.64 14.45 10.89
N THR A 77 -4.24 15.64 10.88
CA THR A 77 -5.52 15.93 11.56
C THR A 77 -6.74 15.77 10.64
N ALA A 78 -6.52 15.47 9.36
CA ALA A 78 -7.58 15.16 8.40
C ALA A 78 -8.44 13.99 8.91
N GLN A 79 -9.76 14.20 8.94
CA GLN A 79 -10.71 13.20 9.40
C GLN A 79 -10.93 12.15 8.32
N LEU A 80 -10.83 10.88 8.70
CA LEU A 80 -11.29 9.75 7.92
C LEU A 80 -12.69 9.33 8.41
N ALA A 81 -13.10 8.09 8.14
CA ALA A 81 -14.33 7.53 8.67
C ALA A 81 -14.26 7.34 10.20
N ASP A 82 -15.44 7.32 10.84
CA ASP A 82 -15.63 6.97 12.26
C ASP A 82 -14.82 7.81 13.27
N GLY A 83 -14.44 9.05 12.90
CA GLY A 83 -13.73 9.97 13.78
C GLY A 83 -12.24 9.65 13.98
N VAL A 84 -11.68 8.74 13.17
CA VAL A 84 -10.26 8.43 13.14
C VAL A 84 -9.55 9.46 12.27
N THR A 85 -8.44 10.02 12.74
CA THR A 85 -7.63 10.92 11.90
C THR A 85 -6.69 10.12 11.00
N ALA A 86 -6.24 10.73 9.90
CA ALA A 86 -5.19 10.17 9.06
C ALA A 86 -3.90 9.90 9.87
N GLY A 87 -3.59 10.76 10.85
CA GLY A 87 -2.48 10.56 11.79
C GLY A 87 -2.64 9.28 12.61
N ASP A 88 -3.80 9.06 13.22
CA ASP A 88 -4.08 7.85 14.02
C ASP A 88 -3.94 6.57 13.17
N PHE A 89 -4.52 6.59 11.96
CA PHE A 89 -4.46 5.46 11.04
C PHE A 89 -3.02 5.15 10.60
N LEU A 90 -2.28 6.17 10.15
CA LEU A 90 -0.92 5.99 9.65
C LEU A 90 0.08 5.67 10.78
N GLU A 91 -0.14 6.17 11.99
CA GLU A 91 0.64 5.80 13.16
C GLU A 91 0.45 4.32 13.51
N ALA A 92 -0.79 3.86 13.59
CA ALA A 92 -1.09 2.45 13.81
C ALA A 92 -0.47 1.56 12.72
N LEU A 93 -0.51 2.01 11.46
CA LEU A 93 0.13 1.31 10.34
C LEU A 93 1.66 1.25 10.50
N ALA A 94 2.33 2.35 10.84
CA ALA A 94 3.77 2.38 11.09
C ALA A 94 4.17 1.43 12.23
N ILE A 95 3.45 1.49 13.36
CA ILE A 95 3.70 0.61 14.51
C ILE A 95 3.50 -0.86 14.12
N SER A 96 2.45 -1.18 13.36
CA SER A 96 2.18 -2.53 12.86
C SER A 96 3.31 -3.04 11.97
N ASN A 97 3.84 -2.19 11.08
CA ASN A 97 4.96 -2.55 10.22
C ASN A 97 6.24 -2.77 11.03
N ILE A 98 6.52 -1.95 12.06
CA ILE A 98 7.68 -2.15 12.94
C ILE A 98 7.56 -3.47 13.72
N LYS A 99 6.37 -3.80 14.22
CA LYS A 99 6.09 -5.10 14.84
C LYS A 99 6.34 -6.26 13.87
N SER A 100 5.88 -6.11 12.62
CA SER A 100 6.14 -7.09 11.55
C SER A 100 7.63 -7.25 11.26
N ASN A 101 8.39 -6.15 11.24
CA ASN A 101 9.85 -6.20 11.11
C ASN A 101 10.50 -6.96 12.28
N ALA A 102 10.05 -6.74 13.52
CA ALA A 102 10.58 -7.46 14.68
C ALA A 102 10.34 -8.98 14.59
N VAL A 103 9.14 -9.39 14.16
CA VAL A 103 8.83 -10.80 13.89
C VAL A 103 9.69 -11.35 12.76
N CYS A 104 9.86 -10.62 11.66
CA CYS A 104 10.75 -11.03 10.57
C CYS A 104 12.21 -11.18 11.02
N LEU A 105 12.73 -10.29 11.86
CA LEU A 105 14.06 -10.43 12.42
C LEU A 105 14.20 -11.68 13.29
N LYS A 106 13.16 -12.06 14.03
CA LYS A 106 13.12 -13.32 14.77
C LYS A 106 13.10 -14.51 13.82
N LEU A 107 12.24 -14.49 12.79
CA LEU A 107 12.17 -15.54 11.78
C LEU A 107 13.51 -15.76 11.07
N PHE A 108 14.24 -14.68 10.79
CA PHE A 108 15.59 -14.78 10.25
C PHE A 108 16.51 -15.63 11.15
N GLU A 109 16.42 -15.43 12.47
CA GLU A 109 17.20 -16.19 13.46
C GLU A 109 16.69 -17.64 13.62
N ASP A 110 15.37 -17.84 13.64
CA ASP A 110 14.73 -19.15 13.75
C ASP A 110 15.04 -20.06 12.54
N TYR A 111 15.10 -19.48 11.33
CA TYR A 111 15.53 -20.20 10.13
C TYR A 111 17.05 -20.42 10.07
N GLY A 112 17.81 -19.96 11.08
CA GLY A 112 19.26 -20.10 11.16
C GLY A 112 20.01 -19.30 10.10
N LEU A 113 19.38 -18.24 9.56
CA LEU A 113 20.01 -17.38 8.56
C LEU A 113 21.08 -16.51 9.21
N GLN A 114 22.09 -16.17 8.42
CA GLN A 114 23.18 -15.29 8.82
C GLN A 114 23.56 -14.40 7.64
N LEU A 115 23.90 -13.15 7.92
CA LEU A 115 24.50 -12.29 6.91
C LEU A 115 25.91 -12.77 6.63
N SER A 116 26.26 -12.86 5.35
CA SER A 116 27.61 -13.08 4.91
C SER A 116 28.52 -11.92 5.30
N LYS A 117 29.83 -12.17 5.30
CA LYS A 117 30.83 -11.13 5.54
C LYS A 117 30.73 -9.99 4.51
N ASP A 118 30.40 -10.30 3.27
CA ASP A 118 30.29 -9.31 2.20
C ASP A 118 29.05 -8.43 2.39
N GLU A 119 27.93 -8.97 2.84
CA GLU A 119 26.74 -8.18 3.20
C GLU A 119 27.00 -7.24 4.38
N ILE A 120 27.70 -7.72 5.41
CA ILE A 120 28.09 -6.89 6.55
C ILE A 120 29.05 -5.77 6.10
N ASN A 121 30.04 -6.09 5.28
CA ASN A 121 30.97 -5.10 4.71
C ASN A 121 30.22 -4.06 3.85
N ALA A 122 29.22 -4.48 3.09
CA ALA A 122 28.40 -3.57 2.28
C ALA A 122 27.58 -2.61 3.15
N VAL A 123 27.07 -3.07 4.30
CA VAL A 123 26.43 -2.20 5.29
C VAL A 123 27.44 -1.20 5.87
N ASP A 124 28.62 -1.66 6.27
CA ASP A 124 29.68 -0.80 6.82
C ASP A 124 30.11 0.28 5.82
N GLU A 125 30.24 -0.11 4.55
CA GLU A 125 30.57 0.82 3.46
C GLU A 125 29.46 1.86 3.25
N LYS A 126 28.17 1.48 3.28
CA LYS A 126 27.05 2.43 3.22
C LYS A 126 27.10 3.44 4.37
N VAL A 127 27.39 3.00 5.59
CA VAL A 127 27.53 3.89 6.76
C VAL A 127 28.73 4.83 6.56
N ASN A 128 29.88 4.33 6.09
CA ASN A 128 31.06 5.15 5.82
C ASN A 128 30.82 6.19 4.72
N GLN A 129 30.02 5.86 3.71
CA GLN A 129 29.60 6.82 2.68
C GLN A 129 28.75 7.94 3.29
N LYS A 130 27.81 7.62 4.19
CA LYS A 130 27.04 8.65 4.93
C LYS A 130 27.93 9.53 5.79
N ILE A 131 28.91 8.95 6.49
CA ILE A 131 29.89 9.69 7.29
C ILE A 131 30.68 10.66 6.41
N SER A 132 31.17 10.17 5.28
CA SER A 132 31.96 10.96 4.34
C SER A 132 31.14 12.10 3.73
N ALA A 133 29.89 11.84 3.34
CA ALA A 133 28.96 12.84 2.82
C ALA A 133 28.62 13.93 3.86
N ALA A 134 28.52 13.58 5.14
CA ALA A 134 28.33 14.54 6.22
C ALA A 134 29.63 15.28 6.62
N GLY A 135 30.79 14.85 6.10
CA GLY A 135 32.11 15.40 6.41
C GLY A 135 32.77 14.86 7.68
N SER A 136 32.02 14.30 8.63
CA SER A 136 32.57 13.61 9.81
C SER A 136 31.52 12.77 10.55
N LYS A 137 31.96 11.81 11.39
CA LYS A 137 31.06 11.04 12.29
C LYS A 137 30.26 11.96 13.23
N SER A 138 30.89 13.03 13.73
CA SER A 138 30.25 14.00 14.61
C SER A 138 29.14 14.78 13.89
N ALA A 139 29.42 15.28 12.67
CA ALA A 139 28.42 15.96 11.86
C ALA A 139 27.24 15.05 11.51
N LEU A 140 27.50 13.78 11.17
CA LEU A 140 26.45 12.79 10.93
C LEU A 140 25.64 12.50 12.20
N ASN A 141 26.28 12.32 13.36
CA ASN A 141 25.58 12.14 14.63
C ASN A 141 24.67 13.33 14.97
N SER A 142 25.14 14.56 14.75
CA SER A 142 24.31 15.76 14.94
C SER A 142 23.06 15.72 14.05
N ALA A 143 23.20 15.33 12.78
CA ALA A 143 22.07 15.20 11.87
C ALA A 143 21.11 14.07 12.27
N LEU A 144 21.64 12.91 12.69
CA LEU A 144 20.85 11.74 13.09
C LEU A 144 20.10 11.93 14.41
N SER A 145 20.55 12.84 15.28
CA SER A 145 19.94 13.08 16.59
C SER A 145 18.46 13.50 16.50
N ALA A 146 18.06 14.15 15.40
CA ALA A 146 16.67 14.53 15.14
C ALA A 146 15.73 13.33 14.91
N TYR A 147 16.30 12.14 14.69
CA TYR A 147 15.60 10.86 14.48
C TYR A 147 15.88 9.87 15.62
N GLY A 148 16.35 10.37 16.77
CA GLY A 148 16.71 9.51 17.91
C GLY A 148 17.91 8.60 17.65
N ALA A 149 18.72 8.88 16.62
CA ALA A 149 19.76 7.99 16.14
C ALA A 149 21.16 8.61 16.21
N ASN A 150 22.15 7.74 16.15
CA ASN A 150 23.55 8.07 15.90
C ASN A 150 24.09 7.06 14.86
N VAL A 151 25.36 7.17 14.47
CA VAL A 151 25.96 6.25 13.48
C VAL A 151 25.85 4.78 13.87
N ASP A 152 25.91 4.46 15.16
CA ASP A 152 25.87 3.08 15.62
C ASP A 152 24.43 2.52 15.50
N VAL A 153 23.41 3.33 15.83
CA VAL A 153 21.99 3.02 15.57
C VAL A 153 21.70 2.92 14.07
N LEU A 154 22.27 3.82 13.24
CA LEU A 154 22.10 3.76 11.79
C LEU A 154 22.65 2.45 11.22
N ARG A 155 23.81 2.01 11.72
CA ARG A 155 24.40 0.72 11.35
C ARG A 155 23.52 -0.45 11.78
N GLU A 156 22.97 -0.40 13.00
CA GLU A 156 22.03 -1.40 13.50
C GLU A 156 20.78 -1.51 12.60
N VAL A 157 20.20 -0.38 12.22
CA VAL A 157 19.07 -0.34 11.27
C VAL A 157 19.43 -0.95 9.93
N TYR A 158 20.57 -0.58 9.34
CA TYR A 158 20.97 -1.13 8.03
C TYR A 158 21.28 -2.64 8.10
N LEU A 159 21.80 -3.13 9.22
CA LEU A 159 21.95 -4.58 9.44
C LEU A 159 20.58 -5.27 9.56
N ALA A 160 19.63 -4.67 10.26
CA ALA A 160 18.27 -5.18 10.34
C ALA A 160 17.61 -5.22 8.96
N GLU A 161 17.72 -4.16 8.15
CA GLU A 161 17.20 -4.11 6.78
C GLU A 161 17.86 -5.19 5.88
N ALA A 162 19.15 -5.44 6.04
CA ALA A 162 19.84 -6.53 5.35
C ALA A 162 19.29 -7.90 5.77
N LYS A 163 19.05 -8.13 7.07
CA LYS A 163 18.42 -9.37 7.56
C LYS A 163 17.00 -9.54 7.00
N LEU A 164 16.19 -8.48 6.98
CA LEU A 164 14.85 -8.49 6.41
C LEU A 164 14.87 -8.85 4.91
N THR A 165 15.82 -8.27 4.16
CA THR A 165 16.02 -8.57 2.73
C THR A 165 16.43 -10.02 2.51
N ALA A 166 17.37 -10.53 3.32
CA ALA A 166 17.84 -11.90 3.25
C ALA A 166 16.71 -12.90 3.59
N LEU A 167 15.90 -12.61 4.62
CA LEU A 167 14.70 -13.40 4.92
C LEU A 167 13.71 -13.38 3.75
N GLN A 168 13.41 -12.20 3.20
CA GLN A 168 12.47 -12.10 2.07
C GLN A 168 12.96 -12.91 0.87
N THR A 169 14.26 -12.90 0.58
CA THR A 169 14.88 -13.71 -0.47
C THR A 169 14.77 -15.21 -0.16
N TYR A 170 15.07 -15.61 1.07
CA TYR A 170 14.96 -17.00 1.52
C TYR A 170 13.52 -17.53 1.46
N LEU A 171 12.53 -16.69 1.80
CA LEU A 171 11.12 -17.07 1.79
C LEU A 171 10.54 -17.06 0.38
N PHE A 172 10.73 -15.97 -0.37
CA PHE A 172 9.93 -15.70 -1.58
C PHE A 172 10.73 -15.54 -2.87
N GLY A 173 12.06 -15.58 -2.80
CA GLY A 173 12.90 -15.52 -3.99
C GLY A 173 12.70 -16.70 -4.95
N ASP A 174 13.43 -16.73 -6.06
CA ASP A 174 13.26 -17.75 -7.10
C ASP A 174 13.41 -19.20 -6.62
N ASN A 175 14.21 -19.40 -5.56
CA ASN A 175 14.43 -20.68 -4.87
C ASN A 175 13.89 -20.66 -3.43
N GLY A 176 12.99 -19.72 -3.14
CA GLY A 176 12.48 -19.48 -1.80
C GLY A 176 11.58 -20.61 -1.30
N VAL A 177 11.64 -20.89 0.00
CA VAL A 177 10.88 -22.00 0.63
C VAL A 177 9.36 -21.79 0.62
N MET A 178 8.93 -20.54 0.43
CA MET A 178 7.54 -20.10 0.30
C MET A 178 7.28 -19.35 -1.01
N LYS A 179 8.04 -19.63 -2.07
CA LYS A 179 7.83 -19.04 -3.40
C LYS A 179 6.35 -19.08 -3.79
N VAL A 180 5.88 -18.00 -4.42
CA VAL A 180 4.51 -17.92 -4.95
C VAL A 180 4.32 -18.97 -6.05
N THR A 181 3.24 -19.74 -5.93
CA THR A 181 2.86 -20.79 -6.87
C THR A 181 1.78 -20.32 -7.84
N ASP A 182 1.69 -20.95 -9.02
CA ASP A 182 0.61 -20.68 -9.99
C ASP A 182 -0.78 -20.89 -9.37
N ALA A 183 -0.93 -21.85 -8.46
CA ALA A 183 -2.20 -22.11 -7.78
C ALA A 183 -2.59 -20.98 -6.83
N GLU A 184 -1.62 -20.36 -6.15
CA GLU A 184 -1.86 -19.20 -5.29
C GLU A 184 -2.19 -17.95 -6.11
N LEU A 185 -1.52 -17.77 -7.25
CA LEU A 185 -1.89 -16.73 -8.22
C LEU A 185 -3.31 -16.95 -8.74
N ASP A 186 -3.64 -18.16 -9.19
CA ASP A 186 -4.97 -18.53 -9.68
C ASP A 186 -6.06 -18.25 -8.63
N ALA A 187 -5.81 -18.60 -7.36
CA ALA A 187 -6.73 -18.32 -6.27
C ALA A 187 -6.89 -16.81 -6.04
N TYR A 188 -5.78 -16.08 -5.93
CA TYR A 188 -5.81 -14.64 -5.71
C TYR A 188 -6.52 -13.90 -6.85
N TYR A 189 -6.27 -14.29 -8.10
CA TYR A 189 -6.93 -13.74 -9.29
C TYR A 189 -8.46 -13.90 -9.18
N LYS A 190 -8.94 -15.12 -8.95
CA LYS A 190 -10.38 -15.42 -8.87
C LYS A 190 -11.08 -14.73 -7.71
N GLU A 191 -10.39 -14.55 -6.59
CA GLU A 191 -10.96 -13.97 -5.38
C GLU A 191 -10.95 -12.42 -5.39
N ASN A 192 -9.97 -11.80 -6.03
CA ASN A 192 -9.70 -10.37 -5.86
C ASN A 192 -9.87 -9.53 -7.13
N TYR A 193 -9.90 -10.16 -8.32
CA TYR A 193 -10.00 -9.42 -9.57
C TYR A 193 -11.42 -9.31 -10.11
N TYR A 194 -11.60 -8.20 -10.81
CA TYR A 194 -12.78 -7.81 -11.50
C TYR A 194 -12.45 -7.58 -12.98
N HIS A 195 -13.30 -8.06 -13.88
CA HIS A 195 -13.26 -7.81 -15.32
C HIS A 195 -14.48 -7.02 -15.76
N ASP A 196 -14.26 -5.88 -16.42
CA ASP A 196 -15.31 -5.08 -17.05
C ASP A 196 -14.96 -4.65 -18.47
N LYS A 197 -16.00 -4.33 -19.24
CA LYS A 197 -15.91 -3.39 -20.36
C LYS A 197 -16.89 -2.26 -20.09
N HIS A 198 -16.56 -1.07 -20.56
CA HIS A 198 -17.41 0.09 -20.35
C HIS A 198 -17.38 1.06 -21.53
N ILE A 199 -18.45 1.84 -21.60
CA ILE A 199 -18.54 3.03 -22.44
C ILE A 199 -18.38 4.23 -21.51
N LEU A 200 -17.31 5.01 -21.71
CA LEU A 200 -17.16 6.32 -21.09
C LEU A 200 -17.68 7.39 -22.05
N VAL A 201 -18.65 8.19 -21.59
CA VAL A 201 -19.04 9.45 -22.24
C VAL A 201 -18.56 10.60 -21.38
N LEU A 202 -17.52 11.31 -21.82
CA LEU A 202 -16.89 12.40 -21.08
C LEU A 202 -17.78 13.64 -21.06
N THR A 203 -18.38 13.98 -19.92
CA THR A 203 -19.21 15.19 -19.77
C THR A 203 -18.48 16.36 -19.12
N SER A 204 -17.22 16.15 -18.71
CA SER A 204 -16.37 17.21 -18.15
C SER A 204 -15.53 17.93 -19.20
N ALA A 205 -15.18 17.26 -20.30
CA ALA A 205 -14.32 17.78 -21.36
C ALA A 205 -14.46 16.97 -22.65
N LYS A 206 -13.80 17.41 -23.71
CA LYS A 206 -13.54 16.63 -24.92
C LYS A 206 -12.06 16.65 -25.27
N TYR A 207 -11.59 15.62 -25.96
CA TYR A 207 -10.22 15.59 -26.46
C TYR A 207 -10.00 16.64 -27.55
N VAL A 208 -8.84 17.29 -27.50
CA VAL A 208 -8.33 18.05 -28.65
C VAL A 208 -7.75 17.03 -29.61
N THR A 209 -8.22 17.05 -30.86
CA THR A 209 -7.79 16.07 -31.88
C THR A 209 -6.98 16.74 -32.99
N ASP A 210 -6.08 15.98 -33.60
CA ASP A 210 -5.37 16.37 -34.83
C ASP A 210 -6.32 16.41 -36.05
N ALA A 211 -5.77 16.70 -37.23
CA ALA A 211 -6.53 16.79 -38.48
C ALA A 211 -7.11 15.43 -38.92
N GLU A 212 -6.56 14.34 -38.42
CA GLU A 212 -6.98 12.96 -38.66
C GLU A 212 -7.97 12.45 -37.61
N GLY A 213 -8.27 13.24 -36.57
CA GLY A 213 -9.21 12.91 -35.51
C GLY A 213 -8.59 12.14 -34.34
N ASN A 214 -7.27 12.02 -34.26
CA ASN A 214 -6.60 11.36 -33.13
C ASN A 214 -6.39 12.34 -31.97
N PRO A 215 -6.60 11.94 -30.71
CA PRO A 215 -6.32 12.78 -29.56
C PRO A 215 -4.85 13.24 -29.51
N GLU A 216 -4.65 14.55 -29.37
CA GLU A 216 -3.32 15.13 -29.20
C GLU A 216 -2.78 14.88 -27.78
N VAL A 217 -1.48 14.68 -27.67
CA VAL A 217 -0.76 14.53 -26.40
C VAL A 217 0.06 15.78 -26.10
N ASP A 218 0.02 16.26 -24.87
CA ASP A 218 0.91 17.30 -24.38
C ASP A 218 2.32 16.72 -24.20
N SER A 219 3.29 17.23 -24.95
CA SER A 219 4.66 16.71 -24.96
C SER A 219 5.44 16.96 -23.67
N SER A 220 4.96 17.85 -22.80
CA SER A 220 5.59 18.17 -21.52
C SER A 220 5.09 17.28 -20.38
N THR A 221 3.82 16.86 -20.42
CA THR A 221 3.19 16.04 -19.38
C THR A 221 2.97 14.58 -19.79
N GLY A 222 2.91 14.31 -21.10
CA GLY A 222 2.51 13.01 -21.64
C GLY A 222 1.00 12.74 -21.55
N ALA A 223 0.18 13.70 -21.10
CA ALA A 223 -1.26 13.55 -20.98
C ALA A 223 -1.99 13.97 -22.27
N TYR A 224 -3.16 13.39 -22.53
CA TYR A 224 -4.03 13.83 -23.61
C TYR A 224 -4.55 15.26 -23.37
N LYS A 225 -4.50 16.09 -24.40
CA LYS A 225 -5.04 17.44 -24.36
C LYS A 225 -6.56 17.39 -24.38
N THR A 226 -7.17 18.21 -23.53
CA THR A 226 -8.63 18.34 -23.45
C THR A 226 -9.04 19.80 -23.44
N GLU A 227 -10.23 20.09 -23.94
CA GLU A 227 -10.87 21.41 -23.83
C GLU A 227 -12.27 21.30 -23.22
N GLU A 228 -12.77 22.42 -22.69
CA GLU A 228 -14.11 22.49 -22.10
C GLU A 228 -15.20 22.23 -23.14
N LEU A 229 -16.26 21.55 -22.71
CA LEU A 229 -17.48 21.39 -23.50
C LEU A 229 -18.31 22.67 -23.41
N SER A 230 -18.89 23.09 -24.52
CA SER A 230 -20.02 24.01 -24.50
C SER A 230 -21.25 23.35 -23.86
N GLU A 231 -22.21 24.15 -23.39
CA GLU A 231 -23.46 23.63 -22.82
C GLU A 231 -24.24 22.76 -23.81
N GLU A 232 -24.18 23.08 -25.11
CA GLU A 232 -24.82 22.29 -26.17
C GLU A 232 -24.12 20.93 -26.35
N GLU A 233 -22.79 20.90 -26.39
CA GLU A 233 -22.03 19.65 -26.50
C GLU A 233 -22.24 18.76 -25.26
N LYS A 234 -22.28 19.36 -24.07
CA LYS A 234 -22.55 18.64 -22.82
C LYS A 234 -23.96 18.04 -22.83
N ALA A 235 -24.97 18.80 -23.26
CA ALA A 235 -26.33 18.30 -23.40
C ALA A 235 -26.41 17.14 -24.41
N ALA A 236 -25.74 17.27 -25.56
CA ALA A 236 -25.68 16.22 -26.57
C ALA A 236 -25.03 14.93 -26.05
N LYS A 237 -23.99 15.05 -25.20
CA LYS A 237 -23.35 13.89 -24.55
C LYS A 237 -24.25 13.20 -23.52
N ILE A 238 -25.02 13.96 -22.75
CA ILE A 238 -26.01 13.39 -21.82
C ILE A 238 -27.10 12.66 -22.60
N GLU A 239 -27.58 13.24 -23.71
CA GLU A 239 -28.55 12.58 -24.59
C GLU A 239 -27.98 11.31 -25.23
N LEU A 240 -26.71 11.33 -25.66
CA LEU A 240 -26.01 10.15 -26.17
C LEU A 240 -25.97 9.03 -25.13
N ALA A 241 -25.58 9.33 -23.89
CA ALA A 241 -25.56 8.33 -22.82
C ALA A 241 -26.95 7.71 -22.60
N ALA A 242 -28.00 8.53 -22.55
CA ALA A 242 -29.37 8.05 -22.41
C ALA A 242 -29.89 7.25 -23.63
N ASP A 243 -29.40 7.54 -24.84
CA ASP A 243 -29.67 6.73 -26.03
C ASP A 243 -28.97 5.37 -25.97
N LEU A 244 -27.69 5.36 -25.58
CA LEU A 244 -26.91 4.13 -25.43
C LEU A 244 -27.54 3.19 -24.41
N GLU A 245 -28.02 3.69 -23.26
CA GLU A 245 -28.76 2.89 -22.29
C GLU A 245 -29.99 2.22 -22.90
N LYS A 246 -30.78 2.95 -23.70
CA LYS A 246 -31.98 2.40 -24.36
C LYS A 246 -31.61 1.33 -25.39
N ARG A 247 -30.54 1.55 -26.15
CA ARG A 247 -30.01 0.59 -27.14
C ARG A 247 -29.53 -0.70 -26.47
N ILE A 248 -28.81 -0.57 -25.35
CA ILE A 248 -28.38 -1.71 -24.53
C ILE A 248 -29.60 -2.46 -23.96
N ALA A 249 -30.59 -1.74 -23.43
CA ALA A 249 -31.82 -2.34 -22.91
C ALA A 249 -32.65 -3.03 -24.02
N ALA A 250 -32.54 -2.55 -25.27
CA ALA A 250 -33.15 -3.18 -26.45
C ALA A 250 -32.36 -4.41 -26.97
N GLY A 251 -31.22 -4.73 -26.37
CA GLY A 251 -30.41 -5.89 -26.70
C GLY A 251 -29.36 -5.66 -27.80
N GLU A 252 -29.00 -4.41 -28.07
CA GLU A 252 -27.86 -4.12 -28.93
C GLU A 252 -26.55 -4.64 -28.32
N ASP A 253 -25.61 -5.08 -29.18
CA ASP A 253 -24.36 -5.68 -28.74
C ASP A 253 -23.48 -4.67 -27.99
N PHE A 254 -23.24 -4.95 -26.71
CA PHE A 254 -22.50 -4.04 -25.83
C PHE A 254 -21.05 -3.84 -26.30
N ASP A 255 -20.39 -4.89 -26.78
CA ASP A 255 -18.99 -4.81 -27.24
C ASP A 255 -18.86 -3.94 -28.50
N ALA A 256 -19.83 -4.02 -29.42
CA ALA A 256 -19.91 -3.12 -30.57
C ALA A 256 -20.13 -1.66 -30.14
N LEU A 257 -20.97 -1.42 -29.13
CA LEU A 257 -21.17 -0.08 -28.58
C LEU A 257 -19.91 0.46 -27.88
N VAL A 258 -19.19 -0.39 -27.12
CA VAL A 258 -17.88 -0.03 -26.54
C VAL A 258 -16.91 0.38 -27.64
N ALA A 259 -16.74 -0.45 -28.67
CA ALA A 259 -15.82 -0.17 -29.77
C ALA A 259 -16.15 1.11 -30.53
N GLN A 260 -17.42 1.50 -30.58
CA GLN A 260 -17.87 2.67 -31.32
C GLN A 260 -17.91 3.97 -30.51
N TYR A 261 -18.30 3.90 -29.23
CA TYR A 261 -18.68 5.08 -28.46
C TYR A 261 -17.82 5.36 -27.24
N THR A 262 -16.98 4.42 -26.78
CA THR A 262 -16.19 4.68 -25.58
C THR A 262 -15.14 5.76 -25.85
N GLU A 263 -15.14 6.78 -24.99
CA GLU A 263 -14.13 7.82 -24.95
C GLU A 263 -12.98 7.45 -23.99
N ASP A 264 -12.99 6.27 -23.38
CA ASP A 264 -11.80 5.74 -22.68
C ASP A 264 -10.79 5.21 -23.70
N LEU A 265 -9.72 5.98 -23.92
CA LEU A 265 -8.63 5.63 -24.84
C LEU A 265 -7.86 4.37 -24.43
N GLY A 266 -7.81 4.06 -23.13
CA GLY A 266 -7.24 2.80 -22.66
C GLY A 266 -8.14 1.61 -23.00
N MET A 267 -9.47 1.75 -22.89
CA MET A 267 -10.43 0.71 -23.29
C MET A 267 -10.37 0.42 -24.81
N GLN A 268 -10.06 1.44 -25.62
CA GLN A 268 -9.82 1.25 -27.07
C GLN A 268 -8.57 0.39 -27.35
N HIS A 269 -7.56 0.47 -26.47
CA HIS A 269 -6.35 -0.36 -26.54
C HIS A 269 -6.60 -1.77 -25.98
N PHE A 270 -7.17 -1.86 -24.77
CA PHE A 270 -7.48 -3.12 -24.08
C PHE A 270 -8.84 -3.66 -24.52
N LYS A 271 -8.91 -4.21 -25.74
CA LYS A 271 -10.15 -4.73 -26.34
C LYS A 271 -10.84 -5.84 -25.52
N ASN A 272 -10.07 -6.54 -24.69
CA ASN A 272 -10.56 -7.55 -23.76
C ASN A 272 -10.92 -6.95 -22.40
N GLY A 273 -11.19 -5.66 -22.30
CA GLY A 273 -11.63 -5.03 -21.06
C GLY A 273 -10.52 -4.76 -20.06
N TYR A 274 -10.92 -4.27 -18.89
CA TYR A 274 -10.02 -3.98 -17.78
C TYR A 274 -10.10 -5.07 -16.73
N TYR A 275 -8.94 -5.43 -16.20
CA TYR A 275 -8.80 -6.29 -15.03
C TYR A 275 -8.31 -5.45 -13.86
N PHE A 276 -9.03 -5.47 -12.75
CA PHE A 276 -8.69 -4.63 -11.61
C PHE A 276 -9.10 -5.24 -10.27
N THR A 277 -8.42 -4.86 -9.20
CA THR A 277 -8.85 -5.16 -7.83
C THR A 277 -9.68 -4.00 -7.27
N SER A 278 -10.32 -4.18 -6.12
CA SER A 278 -11.03 -3.07 -5.45
C SER A 278 -10.10 -1.92 -5.01
N ALA A 279 -8.78 -2.12 -4.99
CA ALA A 279 -7.80 -1.08 -4.67
C ALA A 279 -7.23 -0.38 -5.92
N SER A 280 -7.65 -0.78 -7.11
CA SER A 280 -7.18 -0.17 -8.36
C SER A 280 -7.59 1.29 -8.46
N THR A 281 -6.79 2.04 -9.22
CA THR A 281 -7.03 3.45 -9.57
C THR A 281 -7.29 3.65 -11.06
N TYR A 282 -7.44 2.55 -11.83
CA TYR A 282 -7.68 2.63 -13.28
C TYR A 282 -9.04 3.24 -13.63
N LEU A 283 -10.01 3.11 -12.72
CA LEU A 283 -11.37 3.63 -12.87
C LEU A 283 -11.75 4.46 -11.64
N PRO A 284 -12.71 5.38 -11.76
CA PRO A 284 -13.26 6.07 -10.60
C PRO A 284 -13.79 5.09 -9.56
N THR A 285 -13.63 5.40 -8.27
CA THR A 285 -14.03 4.52 -7.16
C THR A 285 -15.49 4.08 -7.25
N ASP A 286 -16.39 4.98 -7.66
CA ASP A 286 -17.82 4.67 -7.80
C ASP A 286 -18.08 3.64 -8.92
N VAL A 287 -17.27 3.66 -9.99
CA VAL A 287 -17.33 2.68 -11.08
C VAL A 287 -16.82 1.32 -10.61
N ILE A 288 -15.68 1.29 -9.91
CA ILE A 288 -15.12 0.06 -9.32
C ILE A 288 -16.14 -0.60 -8.38
N ASN A 289 -16.78 0.19 -7.52
CA ASN A 289 -17.80 -0.29 -6.60
C ASN A 289 -19.03 -0.84 -7.34
N ALA A 290 -19.50 -0.14 -8.38
CA ALA A 290 -20.62 -0.61 -9.20
C ALA A 290 -20.30 -1.96 -9.86
N VAL A 291 -19.15 -2.09 -10.52
CA VAL A 291 -18.75 -3.36 -11.17
C VAL A 291 -18.67 -4.51 -10.18
N LYS A 292 -18.22 -4.25 -8.95
CA LYS A 292 -18.14 -5.27 -7.89
C LYS A 292 -19.51 -5.77 -7.43
N GLU A 293 -20.52 -4.92 -7.43
CA GLU A 293 -21.88 -5.28 -7.01
C GLU A 293 -22.70 -5.96 -8.12
N LEU A 294 -22.31 -5.74 -9.38
CA LEU A 294 -22.97 -6.35 -10.54
C LEU A 294 -22.75 -7.86 -10.61
N LYS A 295 -23.78 -8.58 -11.07
CA LYS A 295 -23.61 -9.97 -11.52
C LYS A 295 -22.98 -9.97 -12.90
N ILE A 296 -22.33 -11.08 -13.24
CA ILE A 296 -21.77 -11.29 -14.56
C ILE A 296 -22.85 -11.16 -15.63
N GLY A 297 -22.60 -10.29 -16.60
CA GLY A 297 -23.50 -9.91 -17.68
C GLY A 297 -24.38 -8.69 -17.41
N ASP A 298 -24.55 -8.28 -16.15
CA ASP A 298 -25.36 -7.12 -15.79
C ASP A 298 -24.66 -5.81 -16.22
N VAL A 299 -25.48 -4.81 -16.55
CA VAL A 299 -25.06 -3.46 -16.97
C VAL A 299 -25.58 -2.43 -15.98
N GLN A 300 -24.76 -1.43 -15.67
CA GLN A 300 -25.14 -0.29 -14.85
C GLN A 300 -24.54 1.01 -15.39
N THR A 301 -25.28 2.10 -15.24
CA THR A 301 -24.77 3.44 -15.48
C THR A 301 -24.32 4.09 -14.18
N VAL A 302 -23.17 4.75 -14.21
CA VAL A 302 -22.53 5.43 -13.09
C VAL A 302 -22.09 6.82 -13.55
N GLU A 303 -22.67 7.84 -12.93
CA GLU A 303 -22.24 9.22 -13.15
C GLU A 303 -21.04 9.54 -12.27
N THR A 304 -20.00 10.15 -12.85
CA THR A 304 -18.78 10.54 -12.14
C THR A 304 -18.43 11.99 -12.46
N THR A 305 -17.40 12.53 -11.81
CA THR A 305 -16.91 13.88 -12.10
C THR A 305 -16.35 14.04 -13.51
N ALA A 306 -15.82 12.99 -14.11
CA ALA A 306 -15.27 13.01 -15.47
C ALA A 306 -16.36 12.83 -16.54
N GLY A 307 -17.38 12.02 -16.24
CA GLY A 307 -18.34 11.60 -17.26
C GLY A 307 -19.29 10.52 -16.77
N ILE A 308 -20.11 10.06 -17.72
CA ILE A 308 -21.07 8.99 -17.52
C ILE A 308 -20.42 7.70 -18.00
N TYR A 309 -20.31 6.72 -17.10
CA TYR A 309 -19.86 5.37 -17.42
C TYR A 309 -21.07 4.47 -17.56
N ILE A 310 -21.17 3.73 -18.65
CA ILE A 310 -22.07 2.59 -18.76
C ILE A 310 -21.19 1.34 -18.71
N VAL A 311 -21.22 0.62 -17.60
CA VAL A 311 -20.31 -0.50 -17.31
C VAL A 311 -21.03 -1.83 -17.37
N LYS A 312 -20.35 -2.85 -17.86
CA LYS A 312 -20.85 -4.22 -17.86
C LYS A 312 -19.84 -5.15 -17.20
N ARG A 313 -20.33 -5.99 -16.30
CA ARG A 313 -19.52 -7.00 -15.63
C ARG A 313 -19.29 -8.21 -16.53
N TYR A 314 -18.03 -8.62 -16.71
CA TYR A 314 -17.68 -9.84 -17.46
C TYR A 314 -17.17 -10.94 -16.53
N GLU A 315 -17.22 -12.18 -17.02
CA GLU A 315 -16.51 -13.31 -16.42
C GLU A 315 -15.00 -13.07 -16.53
N LEU A 316 -14.24 -13.50 -15.53
CA LEU A 316 -12.78 -13.47 -15.62
C LEU A 316 -12.32 -14.44 -16.70
N GLU A 317 -11.47 -14.00 -17.63
CA GLU A 317 -10.83 -14.90 -18.59
C GLU A 317 -9.84 -15.82 -17.87
N ASP A 318 -9.68 -17.05 -18.37
CA ASP A 318 -8.75 -18.00 -17.77
C ASP A 318 -7.32 -17.46 -17.86
N LYS A 319 -6.70 -17.21 -16.71
CA LYS A 319 -5.32 -16.75 -16.57
C LYS A 319 -4.98 -15.52 -17.41
N ALA A 320 -5.87 -14.51 -17.44
CA ALA A 320 -5.60 -13.23 -18.10
C ALA A 320 -4.28 -12.58 -17.64
N TYR A 321 -3.85 -12.85 -16.40
CA TYR A 321 -2.58 -12.39 -15.84
C TYR A 321 -1.32 -12.97 -16.51
N ALA A 322 -1.48 -13.99 -17.35
CA ALA A 322 -0.39 -14.56 -18.16
C ALA A 322 -0.27 -13.92 -19.56
N ASP A 323 -1.19 -13.02 -19.94
CA ASP A 323 -1.10 -12.28 -21.20
C ASP A 323 -0.16 -11.08 -21.04
N GLU A 324 0.93 -11.05 -21.82
CA GLU A 324 1.91 -9.96 -21.82
C GLU A 324 1.28 -8.60 -22.18
N ASN A 325 0.21 -8.58 -22.97
CA ASN A 325 -0.52 -7.35 -23.30
C ASN A 325 -1.31 -6.79 -22.12
N LEU A 326 -1.62 -7.62 -21.12
CA LEU A 326 -2.35 -7.23 -19.91
C LEU A 326 -1.44 -7.08 -18.68
N ALA A 327 -0.14 -7.30 -18.83
CA ALA A 327 0.81 -7.35 -17.71
C ALA A 327 0.74 -6.12 -16.78
N ALA A 328 0.44 -4.94 -17.33
CA ALA A 328 0.29 -3.71 -16.57
C ALA A 328 -0.85 -3.79 -15.52
N MET A 329 -1.93 -4.53 -15.79
CA MET A 329 -3.08 -4.69 -14.89
C MET A 329 -2.82 -5.69 -13.75
N PHE A 330 -1.74 -6.47 -13.86
CA PHE A 330 -1.38 -7.56 -12.95
C PHE A 330 -0.01 -7.38 -12.30
N SER A 331 0.64 -6.23 -12.49
CA SER A 331 2.02 -5.97 -12.02
C SER A 331 2.20 -6.21 -10.53
N ASP A 332 1.15 -5.93 -9.74
CA ASP A 332 1.20 -6.00 -8.28
C ASP A 332 0.68 -7.33 -7.72
N MET A 333 0.18 -8.22 -8.58
CA MET A 333 -0.50 -9.45 -8.16
C MET A 333 0.42 -10.38 -7.37
N SER A 334 1.62 -10.66 -7.89
CA SER A 334 2.60 -11.52 -7.21
C SER A 334 3.08 -10.91 -5.88
N SER A 335 3.28 -9.60 -5.86
CA SER A 335 3.62 -8.85 -4.65
C SER A 335 2.51 -8.93 -3.61
N ALA A 336 1.25 -8.80 -4.00
CA ALA A 336 0.10 -8.92 -3.10
C ALA A 336 -0.01 -10.31 -2.48
N VAL A 337 0.18 -11.38 -3.28
CA VAL A 337 0.22 -12.76 -2.75
C VAL A 337 1.36 -12.92 -1.76
N THR A 338 2.56 -12.42 -2.09
CA THR A 338 3.71 -12.44 -1.19
C THR A 338 3.43 -11.70 0.13
N SER A 339 2.80 -10.53 0.06
CA SER A 339 2.39 -9.75 1.22
C SER A 339 1.40 -10.50 2.11
N ILE A 340 0.40 -11.16 1.53
CA ILE A 340 -0.57 -11.99 2.29
C ILE A 340 0.16 -13.15 2.99
N LYS A 341 1.05 -13.85 2.29
CA LYS A 341 1.83 -14.96 2.88
C LYS A 341 2.69 -14.46 4.05
N LEU A 342 3.35 -13.33 3.90
CA LEU A 342 4.15 -12.74 4.98
C LEU A 342 3.28 -12.30 6.16
N GLN A 343 2.13 -11.66 5.91
CA GLN A 343 1.20 -11.24 6.96
C GLN A 343 0.66 -12.44 7.75
N ASN A 344 0.31 -13.54 7.08
CA ASN A 344 -0.12 -14.77 7.73
C ASN A 344 0.99 -15.33 8.62
N LEU A 345 2.23 -15.38 8.13
CA LEU A 345 3.37 -15.82 8.93
C LEU A 345 3.62 -14.90 10.13
N VAL A 346 3.52 -13.58 9.96
CA VAL A 346 3.65 -12.63 11.07
C VAL A 346 2.52 -12.83 12.10
N ALA A 347 1.30 -13.11 11.65
CA ALA A 347 0.15 -13.34 12.52
C ALA A 347 0.30 -14.59 13.39
N GLU A 348 0.97 -15.63 12.91
CA GLU A 348 1.28 -16.84 13.69
C GLU A 348 2.18 -16.53 14.92
N HIS A 349 2.94 -15.44 14.87
CA HIS A 349 3.82 -14.99 15.96
C HIS A 349 3.28 -13.78 16.73
N ALA A 350 2.02 -13.36 16.49
CA ALA A 350 1.47 -12.15 17.10
C ALA A 350 1.47 -12.20 18.64
N ASP A 351 1.22 -13.37 19.23
CA ASP A 351 1.21 -13.58 20.69
C ASP A 351 2.60 -13.50 21.33
N GLU A 352 3.68 -13.54 20.54
CA GLU A 352 5.06 -13.40 21.02
C GLU A 352 5.51 -11.94 21.15
N ILE A 353 4.72 -11.00 20.61
CA ILE A 353 5.08 -9.59 20.56
C ILE A 353 4.79 -8.93 21.91
N VAL A 354 5.85 -8.46 22.57
CA VAL A 354 5.75 -7.66 23.79
C VAL A 354 6.12 -6.21 23.46
N THR A 355 5.22 -5.27 23.76
CA THR A 355 5.44 -3.84 23.58
C THR A 355 5.68 -3.12 24.89
N ASN A 356 6.49 -2.07 24.84
CA ASN A 356 6.53 -1.04 25.86
C ASN A 356 5.76 0.18 25.36
N ASP A 357 4.48 0.24 25.73
CA ASP A 357 3.55 1.27 25.25
C ASP A 357 3.94 2.68 25.71
N GLU A 358 4.63 2.82 26.86
CA GLU A 358 5.14 4.12 27.33
C GLU A 358 6.21 4.64 26.37
N ILE A 359 7.16 3.79 25.96
CA ILE A 359 8.21 4.16 24.99
C ILE A 359 7.61 4.43 23.61
N ILE A 360 6.65 3.62 23.17
CA ILE A 360 6.01 3.82 21.87
C ILE A 360 5.27 5.16 21.84
N ALA A 361 4.56 5.50 22.94
CA ALA A 361 3.83 6.76 23.07
C ALA A 361 4.73 8.01 23.09
N ASP A 362 6.03 7.88 23.33
CA ASP A 362 6.99 8.99 23.22
C ASP A 362 7.31 9.36 21.77
N TYR A 363 6.96 8.52 20.79
CA TYR A 363 7.24 8.74 19.36
C TYR A 363 5.99 8.70 18.49
N PRO A 364 4.98 9.53 18.76
CA PRO A 364 3.82 9.65 17.88
C PRO A 364 4.27 10.11 16.49
N LEU A 365 3.73 9.48 15.46
CA LEU A 365 4.15 9.66 14.08
C LEU A 365 4.06 11.13 13.64
N ALA A 366 2.97 11.80 14.04
CA ALA A 366 2.70 13.19 13.70
C ALA A 366 3.76 14.16 14.25
N TYR A 367 4.48 13.81 15.32
CA TYR A 367 5.52 14.65 15.93
C TYR A 367 6.95 14.19 15.65
N CYS A 368 7.15 13.02 15.03
CA CYS A 368 8.46 12.59 14.57
C CYS A 368 8.99 13.50 13.45
N THR A 369 10.31 13.74 13.38
CA THR A 369 10.91 14.41 12.22
C THR A 369 10.89 13.46 11.02
N ALA A 370 10.45 13.90 9.84
CA ALA A 370 10.47 13.05 8.64
C ALA A 370 11.91 12.82 8.14
N ASN A 371 12.32 11.56 7.99
CA ASN A 371 13.65 11.20 7.51
C ASN A 371 13.63 10.79 6.02
N PHE A 372 14.00 11.73 5.14
CA PHE A 372 14.13 11.50 3.70
C PHE A 372 15.54 11.08 3.25
N TYR A 373 16.54 11.19 4.12
CA TYR A 373 17.95 11.25 3.72
C TYR A 373 18.79 10.07 4.19
N TYR A 374 18.44 9.51 5.34
CA TYR A 374 19.20 8.44 5.98
C TYR A 374 18.47 7.12 5.87
#